data_AF-A0A7C6TC77-F1
#
_entry.id   AF-A0A7C6TC77-F1
#
_cell.length_a   1.000
_cell.length_b   1.000
_cell.length_c   1.000
_cell.angle_alpha   90.00
_cell.angle_beta   90.00
_cell.angle_gamma   90.00
#
_symmetry.space_group_name_H-M   'P 1'
#
loop_
_entity.id
_entity.type
_entity.pdbx_description
1 polymer ?
#
loop_
_entity_poly.entity_id
_entity_poly.type
_entity_poly.pdbx_seq_one_letter_code
_entity_poly.pdbx_strand_id
1 'polypeptide(L)'
;AILPYVKNTGVYRCRSNSWVSSMINYGVPANAVNSSGQVVTFFSADPPITHARLARPAETLMITEKGAGGGEKYVLSGQYYACAMPHMDGGNVCFFDGHVKWYRFEKGPLPTPWATPYSDEHSIHPPSGTIWNVW
;
A
#
# COMPACT_ATOMS: atom_id res chain seq x y z
N ALA A 1 22.06 19.79 0.49
CA ALA A 1 21.28 19.07 1.51
C ALA A 1 22.03 17.79 1.89
N ILE A 2 22.23 17.52 3.17
CA ILE A 2 22.64 16.18 3.63
C ILE A 2 21.38 15.32 3.49
N LEU A 3 21.43 14.30 2.63
CA LEU A 3 20.35 13.32 2.53
C LEU A 3 20.65 12.21 3.55
N PRO A 4 20.02 12.20 4.73
CA PRO A 4 20.25 11.12 5.68
C PRO A 4 19.87 9.78 5.05
N TYR A 5 20.66 8.73 5.34
CA TYR A 5 20.42 7.33 4.95
C TYR A 5 20.58 6.92 3.47
N VAL A 6 21.03 7.79 2.57
CA VAL A 6 21.22 7.42 1.14
C VAL A 6 22.27 6.32 0.91
N LYS A 7 23.20 6.12 1.85
CA LYS A 7 24.19 5.03 1.77
C LYS A 7 23.78 3.74 2.47
N ASN A 8 22.70 3.74 3.26
CA ASN A 8 22.24 2.55 3.97
C ASN A 8 20.92 2.07 3.38
N THR A 9 20.99 1.21 2.37
CA THR A 9 19.79 0.61 1.75
C THR A 9 19.04 -0.34 2.69
N GLY A 10 19.64 -0.69 3.84
CA GLY A 10 18.99 -1.46 4.89
C GLY A 10 17.73 -0.80 5.45
N VAL A 11 17.59 0.53 5.35
CA VAL A 11 16.36 1.23 5.80
C VAL A 11 15.14 0.91 4.93
N TYR A 12 15.35 0.47 3.69
CA TYR A 12 14.27 0.06 2.78
C TYR A 12 13.93 -1.44 2.90
N ARG A 13 14.69 -2.17 3.72
CA ARG A 13 14.56 -3.60 3.91
C ARG A 13 13.92 -3.90 5.26
N CYS A 14 12.90 -4.74 5.23
CA CYS A 14 12.40 -5.40 6.42
C CYS A 14 13.07 -6.77 6.54
N ARG A 15 13.74 -7.05 7.66
CA ARG A 15 14.45 -8.33 7.87
C ARG A 15 13.50 -9.54 7.88
N SER A 16 12.25 -9.33 8.25
CA SER A 16 11.22 -10.38 8.32
C SER A 16 10.47 -10.56 6.99
N ASN A 17 10.58 -9.63 6.05
CA ASN A 17 9.92 -9.73 4.75
C ASN A 17 10.87 -10.36 3.73
N SER A 18 10.60 -11.62 3.38
CA SER A 18 11.37 -12.37 2.39
C SER A 18 11.14 -11.89 0.95
N TRP A 19 10.06 -11.15 0.69
CA TRP A 19 9.75 -10.65 -0.63
C TRP A 19 10.42 -9.32 -0.93
N VAL A 20 11.32 -9.29 -1.90
CA VAL A 20 12.12 -8.09 -2.20
C VAL A 20 11.91 -7.69 -3.65
N SER A 21 11.46 -6.46 -3.86
CA SER A 21 11.29 -5.87 -5.19
C SER A 21 12.19 -4.66 -5.29
N SER A 22 13.16 -4.67 -6.21
CA SER A 22 14.12 -3.56 -6.41
C SER A 22 14.79 -3.09 -5.11
N MET A 23 15.19 -4.05 -4.25
CA MET A 23 15.80 -3.85 -2.93
C MET A 23 14.90 -3.21 -1.86
N ILE A 24 13.60 -3.03 -2.12
CA ILE A 24 12.65 -2.36 -1.22
C ILE A 24 11.56 -3.37 -0.80
N ASN A 25 11.21 -3.38 0.49
CA ASN A 25 10.14 -4.20 1.07
C ASN A 25 8.82 -3.42 1.28
N TYR A 26 8.78 -2.15 0.90
CA TYR A 26 7.65 -1.26 1.09
C TYR A 26 7.09 -0.76 -0.25
N GLY A 27 5.79 -0.54 -0.33
CA GLY A 27 5.12 -0.13 -1.56
C GLY A 27 4.02 0.87 -1.32
N VAL A 28 3.75 1.69 -2.34
CA VAL A 28 2.69 2.69 -2.34
C VAL A 28 1.47 2.17 -3.12
N PRO A 29 0.23 2.54 -2.77
CA PRO A 29 -0.97 2.03 -3.43
C PRO A 29 -1.12 2.62 -4.85
N ALA A 30 -1.11 1.75 -5.87
CA ALA A 30 -1.42 2.18 -7.24
C ALA A 30 -2.87 2.62 -7.38
N ASN A 31 -3.79 1.92 -6.72
CA ASN A 31 -5.21 2.19 -6.73
C ASN A 31 -5.80 2.34 -5.32
N ALA A 32 -6.90 3.08 -5.24
CA ALA A 32 -7.71 3.27 -4.04
C ALA A 32 -9.18 3.45 -4.47
N VAL A 33 -10.09 3.66 -3.51
CA VAL A 33 -11.52 3.93 -3.79
C VAL A 33 -11.85 5.37 -3.42
N ASN A 34 -12.43 6.13 -4.37
CA ASN A 34 -12.87 7.50 -4.15
C ASN A 34 -14.22 7.56 -3.37
N SER A 35 -14.64 8.76 -3.02
CA SER A 35 -15.93 9.05 -2.35
C SER A 35 -17.15 8.53 -3.11
N SER A 36 -17.07 8.43 -4.43
CA SER A 36 -18.10 7.86 -5.30
C SER A 36 -18.12 6.32 -5.34
N GLY A 37 -17.25 5.64 -4.58
CA GLY A 37 -17.20 4.17 -4.55
C GLY A 37 -16.60 3.55 -5.81
N GLN A 38 -15.73 4.26 -6.53
CA GLN A 38 -15.04 3.77 -7.73
C GLN A 38 -13.56 3.51 -7.43
N VAL A 39 -13.01 2.42 -7.99
CA VAL A 39 -11.56 2.22 -8.01
C VAL A 39 -10.93 3.29 -8.91
N VAL A 40 -9.97 4.02 -8.38
CA VAL A 40 -9.27 5.10 -9.06
C VAL A 40 -7.76 4.87 -9.05
N THR A 41 -7.07 5.44 -10.03
CA THR A 41 -5.61 5.56 -10.00
C THR A 41 -5.21 6.56 -8.90
N PHE A 42 -4.23 6.18 -8.09
CA PHE A 42 -3.85 6.89 -6.88
C PHE A 42 -2.38 7.34 -6.95
N PHE A 43 -1.39 6.57 -6.46
CA PHE A 43 0.02 6.99 -6.58
C PHE A 43 0.59 6.94 -8.00
N SER A 44 -0.01 6.13 -8.89
CA SER A 44 0.38 6.08 -10.30
C SER A 44 -0.38 7.08 -11.16
N ALA A 45 -1.09 8.05 -10.56
CA ALA A 45 -1.84 9.06 -11.29
C ALA A 45 -0.91 10.10 -11.92
N ASP A 46 -1.28 10.56 -13.11
CA ASP A 46 -0.66 11.68 -13.82
C ASP A 46 -1.76 12.69 -14.19
N PRO A 47 -1.76 13.92 -13.64
CA PRO A 47 -0.79 14.45 -12.67
C PRO A 47 -0.88 13.76 -11.29
N PRO A 48 0.21 13.79 -10.49
CA PRO A 48 0.21 13.24 -9.14
C PRO A 48 -0.89 13.84 -8.25
N ILE A 49 -1.44 13.02 -7.36
CA ILE A 49 -2.44 13.46 -6.39
C ILE A 49 -1.83 14.49 -5.43
N THR A 50 -2.56 15.56 -5.16
CA THR A 50 -2.13 16.56 -4.18
C THR A 50 -2.63 16.17 -2.80
N HIS A 51 -1.85 16.46 -1.76
CA HIS A 51 -2.28 16.20 -0.38
C HIS A 51 -3.62 16.90 -0.09
N ALA A 52 -3.82 18.13 -0.57
CA ALA A 52 -5.05 18.88 -0.40
C ALA A 52 -6.31 18.19 -0.96
N ARG A 53 -6.15 17.22 -1.88
CA ARG A 53 -7.26 16.44 -2.41
C ARG A 53 -7.73 15.37 -1.43
N LEU A 54 -6.88 14.91 -0.51
CA LEU A 54 -7.19 13.80 0.38
C LEU A 54 -8.26 14.19 1.40
N ALA A 55 -9.38 13.46 1.41
CA ALA A 55 -10.47 13.72 2.35
C ALA A 55 -10.12 13.33 3.79
N ARG A 56 -9.31 12.28 3.97
CA ARG A 56 -9.02 11.66 5.29
C ARG A 56 -7.54 11.27 5.45
N PRO A 57 -6.59 12.22 5.49
CA PRO A 57 -5.15 11.92 5.47
C PRO A 57 -4.66 10.98 6.59
N ALA A 58 -5.29 11.03 7.76
CA ALA A 58 -4.91 10.25 8.95
C ALA A 58 -5.27 8.74 8.87
N GLU A 59 -5.98 8.34 7.83
CA GLU A 59 -6.41 6.95 7.63
C GLU A 59 -6.23 6.48 6.18
N THR A 60 -5.94 7.38 5.25
CA THR A 60 -5.55 7.00 3.90
C THR A 60 -4.14 6.44 3.89
N LEU A 61 -3.97 5.22 3.39
CA LEU A 61 -2.69 4.54 3.26
C LEU A 61 -1.75 5.29 2.32
N MET A 62 -0.55 5.61 2.79
CA MET A 62 0.54 6.20 2.00
C MET A 62 1.55 5.14 1.54
N ILE A 63 2.05 4.33 2.47
CA ILE A 63 3.04 3.27 2.19
C ILE A 63 2.84 2.11 3.15
N THR A 64 3.05 0.89 2.69
CA THR A 64 2.89 -0.33 3.48
C THR A 64 3.83 -1.46 3.05
N GLU A 65 3.77 -2.59 3.75
CA GLU A 65 4.53 -3.81 3.47
C GLU A 65 4.16 -4.37 2.07
N LYS A 66 5.18 -4.57 1.22
CA LYS A 66 5.02 -5.05 -0.15
C LYS A 66 5.29 -6.55 -0.25
N GLY A 67 4.44 -7.22 -1.01
CA GLY A 67 4.56 -8.59 -1.46
C GLY A 67 4.69 -8.70 -3.00
N ALA A 68 4.48 -9.91 -3.50
CA ALA A 68 4.56 -10.22 -4.93
C ALA A 68 3.40 -9.57 -5.68
N GLY A 69 3.70 -8.72 -6.68
CA GLY A 69 2.70 -8.03 -7.52
C GLY A 69 2.84 -6.50 -7.52
N GLY A 70 1.99 -5.83 -8.30
CA GLY A 70 1.92 -4.36 -8.43
C GLY A 70 3.14 -3.70 -9.10
N GLY A 71 3.98 -4.47 -9.78
CA GLY A 71 5.24 -3.96 -10.36
C GLY A 71 6.29 -3.62 -9.29
N GLU A 72 7.24 -2.76 -9.65
CA GLU A 72 8.41 -2.49 -8.80
C GLU A 72 8.05 -1.79 -7.49
N LYS A 73 7.13 -0.82 -7.53
CA LYS A 73 6.89 0.16 -6.46
C LYS A 73 5.51 0.07 -5.84
N TYR A 74 4.55 -0.58 -6.51
CA TYR A 74 3.16 -0.51 -6.10
C TYR A 74 2.68 -1.75 -5.37
N VAL A 75 1.75 -1.52 -4.45
CA VAL A 75 0.77 -2.48 -3.96
C VAL A 75 -0.61 -2.04 -4.46
N LEU A 76 -1.63 -2.87 -4.28
CA LEU A 76 -3.02 -2.49 -4.56
C LEU A 76 -3.19 -2.00 -6.01
N SER A 77 -2.74 -2.81 -6.97
CA SER A 77 -2.77 -2.50 -8.40
C SER A 77 -3.74 -3.42 -9.14
N GLY A 78 -4.96 -2.93 -9.39
CA GLY A 78 -6.03 -3.74 -9.96
C GLY A 78 -6.30 -5.01 -9.15
N GLN A 79 -6.05 -6.18 -9.74
CA GLN A 79 -6.22 -7.49 -9.10
C GLN A 79 -5.02 -7.93 -8.24
N TYR A 80 -3.93 -7.15 -8.24
CA TYR A 80 -2.71 -7.43 -7.50
C TYR A 80 -2.68 -6.60 -6.22
N TYR A 81 -3.34 -7.06 -5.15
CA TYR A 81 -3.31 -6.35 -3.87
C TYR A 81 -1.89 -6.37 -3.31
N ALA A 82 -1.24 -7.52 -3.38
CA ALA A 82 0.22 -7.67 -3.30
C ALA A 82 0.86 -7.01 -2.06
N CYS A 83 0.13 -6.89 -0.95
CA CYS A 83 0.72 -6.54 0.33
C CYS A 83 1.40 -7.76 0.96
N ALA A 84 2.31 -7.55 1.90
CA ALA A 84 2.89 -8.63 2.68
C ALA A 84 2.46 -8.52 4.14
N MET A 85 2.32 -9.66 4.83
CA MET A 85 2.00 -9.71 6.26
C MET A 85 3.15 -10.29 7.12
N PRO A 86 4.40 -9.78 6.99
CA PRO A 86 5.59 -10.37 7.61
C PRO A 86 5.63 -10.23 9.14
N HIS A 87 4.66 -9.52 9.74
CA HIS A 87 4.66 -9.14 11.15
C HIS A 87 3.43 -9.68 11.88
N MET A 88 3.47 -10.96 12.26
CA MET A 88 2.40 -11.63 13.04
C MET A 88 1.02 -11.52 12.34
N ASP A 89 0.95 -11.97 11.09
CA ASP A 89 -0.24 -11.84 10.21
C ASP A 89 -0.66 -10.38 9.92
N GLY A 90 0.27 -9.46 10.07
CA GLY A 90 0.04 -8.04 9.82
C GLY A 90 1.26 -7.32 9.26
N GLY A 91 1.12 -6.01 9.18
CA GLY A 91 2.12 -5.12 8.62
C GLY A 91 1.95 -3.70 9.11
N ASN A 92 2.98 -2.88 8.87
CA ASN A 92 2.91 -1.46 9.17
C ASN A 92 2.22 -0.72 8.03
N VAL A 93 1.33 0.20 8.39
CA VAL A 93 0.71 1.14 7.48
C VAL A 93 1.13 2.53 7.92
N CYS A 94 1.80 3.25 7.02
CA CYS A 94 2.06 4.67 7.19
C CYS A 94 0.98 5.45 6.44
N PHE A 95 0.39 6.43 7.12
CA PHE A 95 -0.69 7.26 6.61
C PHE A 95 -0.16 8.58 6.04
N PHE A 96 -1.00 9.31 5.31
CA PHE A 96 -0.60 10.58 4.69
C PHE A 96 -0.33 11.71 5.69
N ASP A 97 -0.82 11.60 6.93
CA ASP A 97 -0.47 12.50 8.02
C ASP A 97 0.89 12.17 8.67
N GLY A 98 1.55 11.11 8.23
CA GLY A 98 2.87 10.67 8.70
C GLY A 98 2.84 9.69 9.88
N HIS A 99 1.67 9.37 10.44
CA HIS A 99 1.59 8.36 11.49
C HIS A 99 1.78 6.95 10.91
N VAL A 100 2.40 6.09 11.71
CA VAL A 100 2.55 4.67 11.40
C VAL A 100 1.82 3.86 12.45
N LYS A 101 1.02 2.89 12.00
CA LYS A 101 0.33 1.96 12.90
C LYS A 101 0.39 0.55 12.33
N TRP A 102 0.56 -0.42 13.22
CA TRP A 102 0.45 -1.82 12.85
C TRP A 102 -1.02 -2.20 12.68
N TYR A 103 -1.32 -2.94 11.62
CA TYR A 103 -2.62 -3.55 11.39
C TYR A 103 -2.45 -5.04 11.15
N ARG A 104 -3.41 -5.82 11.65
CA ARG A 104 -3.63 -7.17 11.14
C ARG A 104 -4.10 -7.06 9.70
N PHE A 105 -3.46 -7.79 8.81
CA PHE A 105 -3.84 -7.80 7.40
C PHE A 105 -4.85 -8.91 7.16
N GLU A 106 -5.60 -8.75 6.08
CA GLU A 106 -6.59 -9.70 5.63
C GLU A 106 -6.06 -10.42 4.39
N LYS A 107 -6.47 -11.66 4.23
CA LYS A 107 -6.20 -12.47 3.03
C LYS A 107 -7.53 -12.86 2.41
N GLY A 108 -7.77 -12.41 1.19
CA GLY A 108 -9.02 -12.65 0.48
C GLY A 108 -9.38 -11.50 -0.46
N PRO A 109 -10.59 -11.53 -1.04
CA PRO A 109 -11.05 -10.46 -1.90
C PRO A 109 -11.37 -9.19 -1.11
N LEU A 110 -10.95 -8.04 -1.65
CA LEU A 110 -11.43 -6.73 -1.18
C LEU A 110 -12.91 -6.58 -1.56
N PRO A 111 -13.70 -5.82 -0.78
CA PRO A 111 -15.09 -5.54 -1.12
C PRO A 111 -15.24 -4.82 -2.48
N THR A 112 -16.39 -5.01 -3.14
CA THR A 112 -16.83 -4.23 -4.31
C THR A 112 -16.60 -2.74 -4.05
N PRO A 113 -15.86 -2.00 -4.91
CA PRO A 113 -15.70 -2.21 -6.36
C PRO A 113 -14.42 -2.94 -6.80
N TRP A 114 -13.60 -3.45 -5.89
CA TRP A 114 -12.36 -4.11 -6.28
C TRP A 114 -12.63 -5.39 -7.08
N ALA A 115 -11.84 -5.60 -8.13
CA ALA A 115 -11.84 -6.87 -8.85
C ALA A 115 -11.32 -7.99 -7.94
N THR A 116 -11.79 -9.22 -8.18
CA THR A 116 -11.29 -10.43 -7.52
C THR A 116 -9.76 -10.51 -7.66
N PRO A 117 -9.03 -10.88 -6.58
CA PRO A 117 -7.58 -10.95 -6.62
C PRO A 117 -7.12 -11.95 -7.69
N TYR A 118 -5.97 -11.67 -8.29
CA TYR A 118 -5.41 -12.49 -9.37
C TYR A 118 -5.15 -13.95 -8.93
N SER A 119 -4.70 -14.12 -7.68
CA SER A 119 -4.58 -15.41 -7.01
C SER A 119 -4.55 -15.23 -5.49
N ASP A 120 -4.58 -16.32 -4.73
CA ASP A 120 -4.46 -16.31 -3.27
C ASP A 120 -3.19 -15.60 -2.77
N GLU A 121 -2.09 -15.70 -3.51
CA GLU A 121 -0.82 -15.03 -3.17
C GLU A 121 -0.91 -13.50 -3.32
N HIS A 122 -1.83 -13.01 -4.14
CA HIS A 122 -2.04 -11.60 -4.44
C HIS A 122 -3.24 -11.00 -3.71
N SER A 123 -3.81 -11.75 -2.76
CA SER A 123 -5.05 -11.41 -2.04
C SER A 123 -4.80 -10.78 -0.66
N ILE A 124 -3.56 -10.46 -0.33
CA ILE A 124 -3.22 -9.85 0.96
C ILE A 124 -3.38 -8.34 0.86
N HIS A 125 -4.10 -7.76 1.82
CA HIS A 125 -4.34 -6.33 1.91
C HIS A 125 -4.49 -5.84 3.37
N PRO A 126 -4.21 -4.57 3.66
CA PRO A 126 -4.60 -3.94 4.92
C PRO A 126 -6.14 -3.81 4.98
N PRO A 127 -6.72 -3.49 6.16
CA PRO A 127 -8.15 -3.27 6.28
C PRO A 127 -8.67 -2.26 5.24
N SER A 128 -9.78 -2.60 4.58
CA SER A 128 -10.31 -1.85 3.42
C SER A 128 -10.59 -0.37 3.71
N GLY A 129 -10.89 -0.01 4.96
CA GLY A 129 -11.05 1.37 5.39
C GLY A 129 -9.82 2.26 5.12
N THR A 130 -8.62 1.67 5.05
CA THR A 130 -7.38 2.44 4.79
C THR A 130 -7.21 2.89 3.33
N ILE A 131 -8.06 2.38 2.43
CA ILE A 131 -7.98 2.61 0.98
C ILE A 131 -9.32 3.09 0.42
N TRP A 132 -10.22 3.58 1.29
CA TRP A 132 -11.57 3.98 0.94
C TRP A 132 -11.81 5.47 1.17
N ASN A 133 -12.71 6.03 0.37
CA ASN A 133 -13.10 7.44 0.46
C ASN A 133 -11.89 8.39 0.50
N VAL A 134 -10.93 8.15 -0.40
CA VAL A 134 -9.65 8.87 -0.36
C VAL A 134 -9.77 10.33 -0.77
N TRP A 135 -10.78 10.68 -1.58
CA TRP A 135 -11.20 12.04 -1.94
C TRP A 135 -12.59 12.06 -2.55
#